data_AF-A0A5J4SET3-F1
#
_entry.id   AF-A0A5J4SET3-F1
#
_cell.length_a   1.000
_cell.length_b   1.000
_cell.length_c   1.000
_cell.angle_alpha   90.00
_cell.angle_beta   90.00
_cell.angle_gamma   90.00
#
_symmetry.space_group_name_H-M   'P 1'
#
loop_
_entity.id
_entity.type
_entity.pdbx_description
1 polymer ?
#
loop_
_entity_poly.entity_id
_entity_poly.type
_entity_poly.pdbx_seq_one_letter_code
_entity_poly.pdbx_strand_id
1 'polypeptide(L)'
;MKYAWIAIFILISPIVPAQQTDMLKFRISLTDKTVTTYSLNRPHEFLSEKAINRRTRQHLPIDSTDLPVCSKYMNAIKQTGVKIVTTGKWDNFVTVSCNDEALIDKIAKLPFVRNTEKVWTDPPKAQTTVGRDTIAHTNAGKTENEYGAAYGQIRLNNGHKLHAAGFRGKNMTIAVIDAGFHNADNIKLLKNIHVLGTKDFVNPNSDIYAESDHGTKVLSCMATNQKYIMTGTAPQASYWLLRSEDERSEHLVEQDYWAAAVEFADSVGADLINSSLGYYAFDDTLKNYTHDHLDGHYALISRQASKVADKGMILVCSAGNAGNKAWKKITTPADADNILTVGAVDNDTLVTAFSSTGNTADYRIKPDIMAVGSEVWVMCTDGNVCKANGTSFSSPIICGMAACLWQARPQLTAKEVIALIRRSGNRFTRPDHIYGYGVPDMWKAYTLCMPVLPFAKDSFPAISQTGRD
;
A
#
# COMPACT_ATOMS: atom_id res chain seq x y z
N MET A 1 -50.05 31.93 55.67
CA MET A 1 -50.20 31.79 54.21
C MET A 1 -48.96 32.32 53.52
N LYS A 2 -48.11 31.44 52.98
CA LYS A 2 -47.02 31.77 52.05
C LYS A 2 -47.20 30.87 50.83
N TYR A 3 -47.53 31.45 49.68
CA TYR A 3 -47.67 30.72 48.42
C TYR A 3 -46.28 30.56 47.81
N ALA A 4 -45.80 29.32 47.70
CA ALA A 4 -44.60 28.99 46.92
C ALA A 4 -45.02 28.67 45.49
N TRP A 5 -44.58 29.48 44.54
CA TRP A 5 -44.77 29.27 43.11
C TRP A 5 -43.70 28.28 42.63
N ILE A 6 -44.12 27.12 42.12
CA ILE A 6 -43.24 26.17 41.41
C ILE A 6 -43.32 26.53 39.93
N ALA A 7 -42.25 27.12 39.40
CA ALA A 7 -42.08 27.33 37.96
C ALA A 7 -41.56 26.03 37.32
N ILE A 8 -42.35 25.43 36.43
CA ILE A 8 -41.94 24.29 35.61
C ILE A 8 -41.19 24.86 34.38
N PHE A 9 -39.86 24.71 34.36
CA PHE A 9 -39.06 24.97 33.16
C PHE A 9 -39.17 23.77 32.22
N ILE A 10 -39.90 23.92 31.11
CA ILE A 10 -39.87 22.99 29.99
C ILE A 10 -38.59 23.28 29.19
N LEU A 11 -37.58 22.43 29.36
CA LEU A 11 -36.37 22.40 28.53
C LEU A 11 -36.74 21.83 27.15
N ILE A 12 -37.05 22.71 26.20
CA ILE A 12 -37.15 22.35 24.78
C ILE A 12 -35.72 22.20 24.25
N SER A 13 -35.23 20.97 24.16
CA SER A 13 -34.00 20.69 23.43
C SER A 13 -34.26 20.84 21.92
N PRO A 14 -33.45 21.61 21.17
CA PRO A 14 -33.61 21.68 19.73
C PRO A 14 -33.31 20.30 19.12
N ILE A 15 -34.31 19.73 18.45
CA ILE A 15 -34.15 18.57 17.58
C ILE A 15 -33.29 19.04 16.41
N VAL A 16 -32.00 18.74 16.43
CA VAL A 16 -31.13 18.88 15.26
C VAL A 16 -31.62 17.84 14.26
N PRO A 17 -32.09 18.21 13.06
CA PRO A 17 -32.47 17.23 12.05
C PRO A 17 -31.26 16.36 11.75
N ALA A 18 -31.43 15.04 11.87
CA ALA A 18 -30.40 14.08 11.48
C ALA A 18 -30.00 14.39 10.02
N GLN A 19 -28.73 14.69 9.80
CA GLN A 19 -28.22 14.92 8.46
C GLN A 19 -28.43 13.63 7.66
N GLN A 20 -29.30 13.69 6.65
CA GLN A 20 -29.59 12.52 5.82
C GLN A 20 -28.29 12.06 5.16
N THR A 21 -27.88 10.83 5.45
CA THR A 21 -26.69 10.23 4.87
C THR A 21 -26.91 10.04 3.36
N ASP A 22 -25.94 10.42 2.54
CA ASP A 22 -25.99 10.17 1.10
C ASP A 22 -25.84 8.67 0.82
N MET A 23 -26.71 8.14 -0.03
CA MET A 23 -26.80 6.72 -0.37
C MET A 23 -26.08 6.34 -1.66
N LEU A 24 -25.60 7.32 -2.45
CA LEU A 24 -24.91 7.05 -3.71
C LEU A 24 -23.58 7.80 -3.75
N LYS A 25 -22.58 7.20 -4.39
CA LYS A 25 -21.34 7.90 -4.77
C LYS A 25 -21.01 7.72 -6.24
N PHE A 26 -20.52 8.80 -6.82
CA PHE A 26 -20.15 8.87 -8.23
C PHE A 26 -18.73 9.41 -8.39
N ARG A 27 -17.95 8.74 -9.24
CA ARG A 27 -16.64 9.22 -9.70
C ARG A 27 -16.86 10.07 -10.94
N ILE A 28 -16.39 11.31 -10.90
CA ILE A 28 -16.43 12.27 -12.00
C ILE A 28 -15.02 12.39 -12.57
N SER A 29 -14.78 11.84 -13.76
CA SER A 29 -13.49 12.01 -14.43
C SER A 29 -13.43 13.36 -15.13
N LEU A 30 -12.36 14.09 -14.92
CA LEU A 30 -12.16 15.42 -15.48
C LEU A 30 -11.28 15.34 -16.72
N THR A 31 -11.43 16.30 -17.63
CA THR A 31 -10.71 16.36 -18.91
C THR A 31 -9.26 16.82 -18.75
N ASP A 32 -9.02 17.84 -17.91
CA ASP A 32 -7.72 18.49 -17.77
C ASP A 32 -7.54 19.18 -16.40
N LYS A 33 -6.41 19.88 -16.23
CA LYS A 33 -6.11 20.76 -15.10
C LYS A 33 -5.69 22.17 -15.53
N THR A 34 -6.07 22.61 -16.73
CA THR A 34 -5.56 23.82 -17.38
C THR A 34 -5.85 25.11 -16.62
N VAL A 35 -6.98 25.18 -15.92
CA VAL A 35 -7.39 26.38 -15.15
C VAL A 35 -6.88 26.35 -13.70
N THR A 36 -5.84 25.57 -13.43
CA THR A 36 -5.20 25.47 -12.11
C THR A 36 -4.47 26.76 -11.73
N THR A 37 -4.42 27.05 -10.43
CA THR A 37 -3.62 28.15 -9.86
C THR A 37 -2.21 27.69 -9.45
N TYR A 38 -1.96 26.39 -9.46
CA TYR A 38 -0.66 25.80 -9.13
C TYR A 38 0.29 25.87 -10.33
N SER A 39 1.59 25.81 -10.06
CA SER A 39 2.64 25.83 -11.09
C SER A 39 3.66 24.74 -10.85
N LEU A 40 4.07 24.03 -11.92
CA LEU A 40 5.17 23.05 -11.86
C LEU A 40 6.51 23.66 -11.45
N ASN A 41 6.67 24.99 -11.62
CA ASN A 41 7.85 25.73 -11.16
C ASN A 41 7.81 26.03 -9.65
N ARG A 42 6.68 25.79 -8.97
CA ARG A 42 6.51 25.96 -7.52
C ARG A 42 5.99 24.67 -6.87
N PRO A 43 6.74 23.56 -6.97
CA PRO A 43 6.27 22.25 -6.52
C PRO A 43 6.00 22.18 -5.01
N HIS A 44 6.67 23.03 -4.21
CA HIS A 44 6.48 23.12 -2.76
C HIS A 44 5.04 23.52 -2.34
N GLU A 45 4.21 24.02 -3.26
CA GLU A 45 2.80 24.33 -2.97
C GLU A 45 1.91 23.08 -2.88
N PHE A 46 2.37 21.94 -3.41
CA PHE A 46 1.56 20.71 -3.48
C PHE A 46 2.35 19.41 -3.26
N LEU A 47 3.67 19.48 -3.06
CA LEU A 47 4.53 18.36 -2.68
C LEU A 47 5.39 18.75 -1.48
N SER A 48 5.62 17.81 -0.56
CA SER A 48 6.61 18.00 0.51
C SER A 48 8.03 18.12 -0.05
N GLU A 49 8.91 18.72 0.73
CA GLU A 49 10.34 18.78 0.42
C GLU A 49 10.93 17.37 0.23
N LYS A 50 10.52 16.40 1.05
CA LYS A 50 10.96 15.01 0.91
C LYS A 50 10.55 14.40 -0.44
N ALA A 51 9.33 14.65 -0.90
CA ALA A 51 8.84 14.18 -2.19
C ALA A 51 9.60 14.80 -3.39
N ILE A 52 9.97 16.07 -3.29
CA ILE A 52 10.76 16.80 -4.29
C ILE A 52 12.20 16.28 -4.31
N ASN A 53 12.82 16.12 -3.15
CA ASN A 53 14.18 15.58 -3.02
C ASN A 53 14.26 14.14 -3.54
N ARG A 54 13.24 13.31 -3.30
CA ARG A 54 13.15 11.94 -3.81
C ARG A 54 13.15 11.88 -5.34
N ARG A 55 12.38 12.78 -6.00
CA ARG A 55 12.34 12.90 -7.46
C ARG A 55 13.66 13.42 -8.02
N THR A 56 14.23 14.45 -7.40
CA THR A 56 15.51 15.06 -7.77
C THR A 56 16.65 14.03 -7.73
N ARG A 57 16.75 13.25 -6.64
CA ARG A 57 17.74 12.18 -6.47
C ARG A 57 17.68 11.12 -7.57
N GLN A 58 16.49 10.88 -8.13
CA GLN A 58 16.23 9.86 -9.13
C GLN A 58 16.15 10.43 -10.56
N HIS A 59 16.41 11.72 -10.74
CA HIS A 59 16.28 12.41 -12.02
C HIS A 59 14.87 12.28 -12.65
N LEU A 60 13.84 12.27 -11.81
CA LEU A 60 12.44 12.15 -12.24
C LEU A 60 11.80 13.54 -12.35
N PRO A 61 11.00 13.80 -13.41
CA PRO A 61 10.31 15.07 -13.56
C PRO A 61 9.18 15.22 -12.54
N ILE A 62 8.87 16.46 -12.20
CA ILE A 62 7.56 16.84 -11.63
C ILE A 62 6.70 17.29 -12.81
N ASP A 63 5.54 16.67 -12.99
CA ASP A 63 4.72 16.81 -14.19
C ASP A 63 3.26 17.17 -13.86
N SER A 64 2.43 17.32 -14.90
CA SER A 64 1.04 17.73 -14.76
C SER A 64 0.17 16.78 -13.94
N THR A 65 0.57 15.52 -13.77
CA THR A 65 -0.14 14.59 -12.88
C THR A 65 0.06 14.95 -11.42
N ASP A 66 1.18 15.60 -11.03
CA ASP A 66 1.45 16.00 -9.65
C ASP A 66 0.62 17.20 -9.19
N LEU A 67 0.11 18.01 -10.13
CA LEU A 67 -0.73 19.17 -9.83
C LEU A 67 -2.03 18.73 -9.14
N PRO A 68 -2.51 19.42 -8.10
CA PRO A 68 -3.81 19.15 -7.51
C PRO A 68 -4.96 19.27 -8.53
N VAL A 69 -6.08 18.62 -8.22
CA VAL A 69 -7.32 18.77 -9.01
C VAL A 69 -7.75 20.25 -9.01
N CYS A 70 -8.20 20.74 -10.18
CA CYS A 70 -8.52 22.14 -10.38
C CYS A 70 -9.61 22.63 -9.41
N SER A 71 -9.28 23.61 -8.57
CA SER A 71 -10.20 24.17 -7.56
C SER A 71 -11.45 24.79 -8.17
N LYS A 72 -11.35 25.40 -9.35
CA LYS A 72 -12.52 25.94 -10.07
C LYS A 72 -13.48 24.84 -10.50
N TYR A 73 -12.97 23.71 -10.99
CA TYR A 73 -13.80 22.56 -11.37
C TYR A 73 -14.47 21.96 -10.13
N MET A 74 -13.72 21.78 -9.04
CA MET A 74 -14.28 21.30 -7.76
C MET A 74 -15.37 22.23 -7.23
N ASN A 75 -15.17 23.55 -7.29
CA ASN A 75 -16.16 24.53 -6.84
C ASN A 75 -17.44 24.48 -7.69
N ALA A 76 -17.31 24.39 -9.01
CA ALA A 76 -18.45 24.27 -9.92
C ALA A 76 -19.23 22.96 -9.69
N ILE A 77 -18.53 21.84 -9.44
CA ILE A 77 -19.16 20.57 -9.06
C ILE A 77 -19.88 20.72 -7.72
N LYS A 78 -19.21 21.27 -6.70
CA LYS A 78 -19.81 21.46 -5.36
C LYS A 78 -21.05 22.36 -5.39
N GLN A 79 -21.08 23.36 -6.26
CA GLN A 79 -22.22 24.28 -6.42
C GLN A 79 -23.49 23.61 -6.98
N THR A 80 -23.41 22.40 -7.55
CA THR A 80 -24.61 21.65 -7.96
C THR A 80 -25.38 21.06 -6.78
N GLY A 81 -24.80 21.09 -5.56
CA GLY A 81 -25.42 20.57 -4.34
C GLY A 81 -24.89 19.20 -3.90
N VAL A 82 -23.94 18.62 -4.62
CA VAL A 82 -23.28 17.37 -4.22
C VAL A 82 -22.19 17.60 -3.16
N LYS A 83 -21.90 16.57 -2.36
CA LYS A 83 -20.81 16.58 -1.39
C LYS A 83 -19.55 15.96 -1.99
N ILE A 84 -18.42 16.65 -1.94
CA ILE A 84 -17.13 16.07 -2.33
C ILE A 84 -16.68 15.07 -1.27
N VAL A 85 -16.35 13.85 -1.69
CA VAL A 85 -15.88 12.75 -0.84
C VAL A 85 -14.36 12.67 -0.89
N THR A 86 -13.79 12.49 -2.08
CA THR A 86 -12.34 12.41 -2.29
C THR A 86 -11.97 12.86 -3.70
N THR A 87 -10.68 13.00 -3.97
CA THR A 87 -10.14 13.42 -5.27
C THR A 87 -8.88 12.64 -5.57
N GLY A 88 -8.64 12.33 -6.84
CA GLY A 88 -7.38 11.78 -7.31
C GLY A 88 -6.74 12.68 -8.36
N LYS A 89 -5.53 13.17 -8.09
CA LYS A 89 -4.77 14.06 -8.96
C LYS A 89 -4.12 13.32 -10.14
N TRP A 90 -3.67 12.07 -10.00
CA TRP A 90 -2.93 11.38 -11.07
C TRP A 90 -3.79 10.90 -12.23
N ASP A 91 -5.06 10.56 -12.01
CA ASP A 91 -6.06 10.24 -13.06
C ASP A 91 -7.12 11.36 -13.22
N ASN A 92 -6.99 12.42 -12.42
CA ASN A 92 -7.81 13.64 -12.47
C ASN A 92 -9.31 13.36 -12.33
N PHE A 93 -9.71 12.92 -11.14
CA PHE A 93 -11.12 12.64 -10.82
C PHE A 93 -11.55 13.31 -9.50
N VAL A 94 -12.86 13.46 -9.36
CA VAL A 94 -13.54 13.90 -8.14
C VAL A 94 -14.64 12.91 -7.81
N THR A 95 -14.61 12.34 -6.61
CA THR A 95 -15.67 11.46 -6.13
C THR A 95 -16.62 12.26 -5.26
N VAL A 96 -17.92 12.14 -5.53
CA VAL A 96 -18.98 12.87 -4.85
C VAL A 96 -20.02 11.93 -4.26
N SER A 97 -20.71 12.37 -3.22
CA SER A 97 -21.90 11.72 -2.68
C SER A 97 -23.13 12.60 -2.88
N CYS A 98 -24.26 11.96 -3.18
CA CYS A 98 -25.57 12.59 -3.30
C CYS A 98 -26.69 11.54 -3.27
N ASN A 99 -27.93 11.99 -3.10
CA ASN A 99 -29.13 11.14 -3.19
C ASN A 99 -29.93 11.33 -4.49
N ASP A 100 -29.59 12.33 -5.31
CA ASP A 100 -30.33 12.69 -6.52
C ASP A 100 -29.44 12.50 -7.77
N GLU A 101 -29.73 11.46 -8.55
CA GLU A 101 -28.99 11.17 -9.79
C GLU A 101 -29.16 12.31 -10.85
N ALA A 102 -30.21 13.13 -10.79
CA ALA A 102 -30.36 14.28 -11.68
C ALA A 102 -29.29 15.36 -11.46
N LEU A 103 -28.67 15.41 -10.27
CA LEU A 103 -27.49 16.26 -10.03
C LEU A 103 -26.28 15.75 -10.81
N ILE A 104 -26.13 14.43 -10.97
CA ILE A 104 -25.07 13.82 -11.74
C ILE A 104 -25.26 14.11 -13.24
N ASP A 105 -26.49 14.08 -13.74
CA ASP A 105 -26.80 14.47 -15.13
C ASP A 105 -26.45 15.94 -15.43
N LYS A 106 -26.63 16.83 -14.43
CA LYS A 106 -26.19 18.23 -14.54
C LYS A 106 -24.66 18.33 -14.57
N ILE A 107 -23.98 17.58 -13.71
CA ILE A 107 -22.51 17.54 -13.66
C ILE A 107 -21.93 16.99 -14.96
N ALA A 108 -22.52 15.94 -15.53
CA ALA A 108 -22.07 15.32 -16.77
C ALA A 108 -22.08 16.28 -17.98
N LYS A 109 -22.89 17.35 -17.92
CA LYS A 109 -22.97 18.40 -18.94
C LYS A 109 -21.95 19.52 -18.76
N LEU A 110 -21.19 19.54 -17.67
CA LEU A 110 -20.14 20.54 -17.46
C LEU A 110 -19.00 20.33 -18.48
N PRO A 111 -18.46 21.39 -19.09
CA PRO A 111 -17.54 21.27 -20.24
C PRO A 111 -16.20 20.61 -19.91
N PHE A 112 -15.84 20.55 -18.63
CA PHE A 112 -14.61 19.94 -18.15
C PHE A 112 -14.81 18.50 -17.62
N VAL A 113 -16.03 17.96 -17.68
CA VAL A 113 -16.34 16.59 -17.26
C VAL A 113 -16.26 15.65 -18.46
N ARG A 114 -15.46 14.59 -18.32
CA ARG A 114 -15.24 13.58 -19.36
C ARG A 114 -16.22 12.42 -19.23
N ASN A 115 -16.45 11.93 -18.02
CA ASN A 115 -17.46 10.93 -17.72
C ASN A 115 -17.88 10.97 -16.24
N THR A 116 -18.99 10.30 -15.95
CA THR A 116 -19.44 10.01 -14.59
C THR A 116 -19.66 8.50 -14.46
N GLU A 117 -19.29 7.93 -13.32
CA GLU A 117 -19.48 6.51 -13.03
C GLU A 117 -20.05 6.34 -11.62
N LYS A 118 -21.13 5.57 -11.48
CA LYS A 118 -21.59 5.14 -10.15
C LYS A 118 -20.60 4.13 -9.59
N VAL A 119 -20.03 4.44 -8.43
CA VAL A 119 -18.97 3.63 -7.80
C VAL A 119 -19.37 3.04 -6.46
N TRP A 120 -20.50 3.47 -5.88
CA TRP A 120 -21.01 2.95 -4.62
C TRP A 120 -22.50 3.23 -4.48
N THR A 121 -23.19 2.30 -3.82
CA THR A 121 -24.57 2.42 -3.35
C THR A 121 -24.59 1.92 -1.91
N ASP A 122 -25.31 2.62 -1.03
CA ASP A 122 -25.40 2.27 0.39
C ASP A 122 -25.84 0.82 0.58
N PRO A 123 -25.05 -0.01 1.26
CA PRO A 123 -25.43 -1.39 1.51
C PRO A 123 -26.56 -1.41 2.56
N PRO A 124 -27.53 -2.33 2.47
CA PRO A 124 -28.63 -2.44 3.43
C PRO A 124 -28.21 -2.86 4.86
N LYS A 125 -26.91 -3.00 5.14
CA LYS A 125 -26.38 -3.43 6.44
C LYS A 125 -26.06 -2.22 7.31
N ALA A 126 -26.63 -2.20 8.51
CA ALA A 126 -26.40 -1.13 9.48
C ALA A 126 -24.90 -0.97 9.84
N GLN A 127 -24.44 0.27 9.89
CA GLN A 127 -23.13 0.61 10.46
C GLN A 127 -23.12 0.30 11.96
N THR A 128 -22.38 -0.74 12.38
CA THR A 128 -22.04 -0.92 13.78
C THR A 128 -20.77 -0.13 14.08
N THR A 129 -20.81 0.71 15.13
CA THR A 129 -19.61 1.26 15.73
C THR A 129 -18.88 0.13 16.43
N VAL A 130 -17.72 -0.25 15.90
CA VAL A 130 -16.86 -1.25 16.54
C VAL A 130 -16.13 -0.52 17.67
N GLY A 131 -16.36 -0.95 18.91
CA GLY A 131 -15.56 -0.50 20.04
C GLY A 131 -14.18 -1.18 20.01
N ARG A 132 -13.18 -0.56 20.64
CA ARG A 132 -11.88 -1.22 20.82
C ARG A 132 -11.97 -2.30 21.89
N ASP A 133 -11.43 -3.48 21.61
CA ASP A 133 -11.37 -4.56 22.60
C ASP A 133 -10.27 -4.30 23.65
N THR A 134 -10.46 -4.86 24.85
CA THR A 134 -9.46 -4.78 25.92
C THR A 134 -8.27 -5.68 25.62
N ILE A 135 -7.05 -5.13 25.75
CA ILE A 135 -5.80 -5.85 25.47
C ILE A 135 -5.44 -6.73 26.68
N ALA A 136 -5.46 -8.05 26.51
CA ALA A 136 -5.01 -8.99 27.52
C ALA A 136 -3.49 -9.18 27.44
N HIS A 137 -2.75 -8.43 28.27
CA HIS A 137 -1.30 -8.53 28.32
C HIS A 137 -0.86 -9.92 28.78
N THR A 138 -0.35 -10.74 27.88
CA THR A 138 0.42 -11.93 28.28
C THR A 138 1.90 -11.71 28.03
N ASN A 139 2.74 -12.28 28.89
CA ASN A 139 4.18 -12.23 28.70
C ASN A 139 4.54 -13.11 27.51
N ALA A 140 4.79 -12.49 26.35
CA ALA A 140 5.32 -13.22 25.20
C ALA A 140 6.64 -13.91 25.61
N GLY A 141 6.73 -15.22 25.35
CA GLY A 141 7.92 -16.01 25.62
C GLY A 141 9.13 -15.42 24.88
N LYS A 142 10.23 -15.21 25.60
CA LYS A 142 11.49 -14.78 24.98
C LYS A 142 12.21 -15.97 24.36
N THR A 143 12.81 -15.76 23.20
CA THR A 143 13.73 -16.71 22.57
C THR A 143 15.18 -16.23 22.73
N GLU A 144 16.16 -17.08 22.42
CA GLU A 144 17.58 -16.68 22.42
C GLU A 144 17.96 -15.83 21.20
N ASN A 145 17.12 -15.83 20.17
CA ASN A 145 17.37 -15.16 18.90
C ASN A 145 16.82 -13.71 18.94
N GLU A 146 17.61 -12.71 18.55
CA GLU A 146 17.17 -11.30 18.56
C GLU A 146 15.91 -11.02 17.73
N TYR A 147 15.63 -11.84 16.71
CA TYR A 147 14.45 -11.75 15.86
C TYR A 147 13.20 -12.34 16.51
N GLY A 148 13.36 -13.11 17.60
CA GLY A 148 12.23 -13.75 18.26
C GLY A 148 11.53 -14.75 17.35
N ALA A 149 10.20 -14.76 17.41
CA ALA A 149 9.37 -15.64 16.59
C ALA A 149 9.53 -15.40 15.08
N ALA A 150 9.78 -14.15 14.67
CA ALA A 150 9.88 -13.75 13.25
C ALA A 150 11.21 -14.12 12.57
N TYR A 151 12.08 -14.93 13.19
CA TYR A 151 13.36 -15.29 12.56
C TYR A 151 13.17 -16.04 11.24
N GLY A 152 12.24 -17.01 11.17
CA GLY A 152 12.00 -17.82 9.98
C GLY A 152 11.64 -17.00 8.75
N GLN A 153 10.69 -16.07 8.92
CA GLN A 153 10.19 -15.21 7.83
C GLN A 153 11.22 -14.17 7.35
N ILE A 154 12.24 -13.84 8.15
CA ILE A 154 13.35 -12.96 7.77
C ILE A 154 14.50 -13.75 7.14
N ARG A 155 14.77 -14.95 7.66
CA ARG A 155 15.90 -15.79 7.22
C ARG A 155 15.70 -16.32 5.80
N LEU A 156 14.47 -16.65 5.42
CA LEU A 156 14.15 -17.23 4.10
C LEU A 156 14.70 -16.39 2.94
N ASN A 157 14.65 -15.06 3.06
CA ASN A 157 15.11 -14.11 2.04
C ASN A 157 16.53 -13.58 2.33
N ASN A 158 17.28 -14.20 3.24
CA ASN A 158 18.59 -13.72 3.73
C ASN A 158 18.57 -12.28 4.30
N GLY A 159 17.41 -11.81 4.78
CA GLY A 159 17.22 -10.46 5.29
C GLY A 159 18.05 -10.10 6.52
N HIS A 160 18.25 -11.08 7.40
CA HIS A 160 19.10 -10.97 8.59
C HIS A 160 20.54 -10.51 8.28
N LYS A 161 21.07 -10.78 7.07
CA LYS A 161 22.40 -10.32 6.65
C LYS A 161 22.44 -8.81 6.39
N LEU A 162 21.37 -8.23 5.84
CA LEU A 162 21.26 -6.77 5.72
C LEU A 162 21.20 -6.11 7.10
N HIS A 163 20.43 -6.70 8.01
CA HIS A 163 20.32 -6.23 9.39
C HIS A 163 21.67 -6.30 10.12
N ALA A 164 22.43 -7.39 9.96
CA ALA A 164 23.77 -7.54 10.50
C ALA A 164 24.76 -6.50 9.94
N ALA A 165 24.57 -6.09 8.68
CA ALA A 165 25.32 -5.00 8.06
C ALA A 165 24.84 -3.58 8.46
N GLY A 166 23.86 -3.48 9.39
CA GLY A 166 23.34 -2.21 9.91
C GLY A 166 22.18 -1.62 9.11
N PHE A 167 21.67 -2.31 8.09
CA PHE A 167 20.54 -1.85 7.28
C PHE A 167 19.23 -2.42 7.83
N ARG A 168 18.46 -1.58 8.52
CA ARG A 168 17.23 -1.95 9.24
C ARG A 168 16.06 -1.01 8.95
N GLY A 169 16.15 -0.25 7.86
CA GLY A 169 15.13 0.71 7.41
C GLY A 169 15.30 2.13 7.94
N LYS A 170 16.42 2.46 8.60
CA LYS A 170 16.65 3.81 9.15
C LYS A 170 16.54 4.86 8.05
N ASN A 171 15.82 5.95 8.35
CA ASN A 171 15.52 7.07 7.43
C ASN A 171 14.64 6.74 6.23
N MET A 172 14.14 5.51 6.11
CA MET A 172 13.14 5.14 5.11
C MET A 172 11.73 5.44 5.65
N THR A 173 10.85 5.95 4.79
CA THR A 173 9.43 6.12 5.11
C THR A 173 8.60 5.11 4.33
N ILE A 174 7.75 4.36 5.04
CA ILE A 174 6.85 3.36 4.46
C ILE A 174 5.41 3.79 4.73
N ALA A 175 4.58 3.89 3.70
CA ALA A 175 3.14 4.00 3.86
C ALA A 175 2.50 2.61 3.85
N VAL A 176 1.72 2.29 4.87
CA VAL A 176 0.94 1.05 4.94
C VAL A 176 -0.49 1.41 4.59
N ILE A 177 -0.97 0.93 3.44
CA ILE A 177 -2.34 1.12 2.97
C ILE A 177 -3.10 -0.17 3.25
N ASP A 178 -4.13 -0.08 4.10
CA ASP A 178 -4.83 -1.25 4.63
C ASP A 178 -6.28 -0.91 5.05
N ALA A 179 -6.96 -1.85 5.72
CA ALA A 179 -8.35 -1.74 6.15
C ALA A 179 -8.55 -1.10 7.54
N GLY A 180 -7.49 -0.98 8.32
CA GLY A 180 -7.55 -0.50 9.69
C GLY A 180 -6.30 -0.87 10.48
N PHE A 181 -6.13 -0.28 11.65
CA PHE A 181 -4.96 -0.52 12.51
C PHE A 181 -5.38 -0.80 13.94
N HIS A 182 -6.35 -1.72 14.12
CA HIS A 182 -6.92 -2.03 15.43
C HIS A 182 -5.86 -2.13 16.54
N ASN A 183 -5.99 -1.32 17.59
CA ASN A 183 -5.13 -1.30 18.77
C ASN A 183 -3.61 -1.07 18.53
N ALA A 184 -3.16 -0.70 17.33
CA ALA A 184 -1.73 -0.54 17.04
C ALA A 184 -1.04 0.50 17.94
N ASP A 185 -1.77 1.53 18.39
CA ASP A 185 -1.33 2.59 19.31
C ASP A 185 -1.24 2.13 20.78
N ASN A 186 -1.98 1.08 21.16
CA ASN A 186 -2.09 0.60 22.54
C ASN A 186 -1.26 -0.66 22.81
N ILE A 187 -0.95 -1.46 21.78
CA ILE A 187 -0.18 -2.70 21.94
C ILE A 187 1.26 -2.39 22.39
N LYS A 188 1.63 -2.92 23.57
CA LYS A 188 2.94 -2.68 24.20
C LYS A 188 4.13 -3.01 23.29
N LEU A 189 4.05 -4.10 22.54
CA LEU A 189 5.13 -4.54 21.66
C LEU A 189 5.32 -3.61 20.45
N LEU A 190 4.30 -2.80 20.11
CA LEU A 190 4.32 -1.81 19.05
C LEU A 190 4.66 -0.39 19.54
N LYS A 191 4.78 -0.14 20.85
CA LYS A 191 5.01 1.22 21.39
C LYS A 191 6.30 1.91 20.91
N ASN A 192 7.30 1.15 20.48
CA ASN A 192 8.60 1.68 20.04
C ASN A 192 8.70 1.87 18.52
N ILE A 193 7.60 1.67 17.78
CA ILE A 193 7.59 1.94 16.34
C ILE A 193 7.44 3.44 16.08
N HIS A 194 7.99 3.92 14.97
CA HIS A 194 7.93 5.33 14.61
C HIS A 194 6.78 5.60 13.63
N VAL A 195 5.59 5.89 14.14
CA VAL A 195 4.43 6.33 13.32
C VAL A 195 4.49 7.84 13.14
N LEU A 196 4.54 8.29 11.89
CA LEU A 196 4.53 9.72 11.51
C LEU A 196 3.12 10.32 11.58
N GLY A 197 2.10 9.50 11.37
CA GLY A 197 0.71 9.88 11.44
C GLY A 197 -0.20 8.83 10.81
N THR A 198 -1.49 9.10 10.91
CA THR A 198 -2.55 8.25 10.35
C THR A 198 -3.48 9.08 9.47
N LYS A 199 -4.16 8.43 8.52
CA LYS A 199 -5.22 9.06 7.75
C LYS A 199 -6.24 8.04 7.27
N ASP A 200 -7.50 8.31 7.53
CA ASP A 200 -8.63 7.51 7.05
C ASP A 200 -9.24 8.17 5.80
N PHE A 201 -9.22 7.47 4.68
CA PHE A 201 -9.80 7.92 3.41
C PHE A 201 -11.25 7.43 3.21
N VAL A 202 -11.71 6.48 4.02
CA VAL A 202 -13.05 5.90 3.99
C VAL A 202 -14.00 6.73 4.86
N ASN A 203 -13.60 6.95 6.12
CA ASN A 203 -14.33 7.74 7.10
C ASN A 203 -13.37 8.64 7.88
N PRO A 204 -13.15 9.89 7.44
CA PRO A 204 -12.19 10.81 8.08
C PRO A 204 -12.48 11.14 9.54
N ASN A 205 -13.68 10.84 10.04
CA ASN A 205 -14.10 11.10 11.41
C ASN A 205 -14.01 9.86 12.32
N SER A 206 -13.69 8.67 11.78
CA SER A 206 -13.58 7.47 12.61
C SER A 206 -12.22 7.37 13.27
N ASP A 207 -12.19 6.52 14.30
CA ASP A 207 -10.96 6.11 14.95
C ASP A 207 -10.35 4.93 14.18
N ILE A 208 -9.31 5.20 13.39
CA ILE A 208 -8.63 4.19 12.57
C ILE A 208 -8.10 2.99 13.37
N TYR A 209 -7.87 3.17 14.68
CA TYR A 209 -7.42 2.10 15.59
C TYR A 209 -8.58 1.32 16.23
N ALA A 210 -9.82 1.64 15.89
CA ALA A 210 -11.01 0.86 16.18
C ALA A 210 -11.52 0.07 14.97
N GLU A 211 -11.00 0.36 13.78
CA GLU A 211 -11.30 -0.36 12.53
C GLU A 211 -10.61 -1.74 12.50
N SER A 212 -10.54 -2.38 11.32
CA SER A 212 -9.96 -3.72 11.13
C SER A 212 -8.57 -3.90 11.77
N ASP A 213 -8.27 -5.11 12.22
CA ASP A 213 -6.95 -5.48 12.75
C ASP A 213 -5.94 -5.92 11.68
N HIS A 214 -6.38 -6.10 10.44
CA HIS A 214 -5.54 -6.62 9.36
C HIS A 214 -4.28 -5.75 9.17
N GLY A 215 -4.42 -4.42 9.14
CA GLY A 215 -3.29 -3.50 9.01
C GLY A 215 -2.36 -3.49 10.23
N THR A 216 -2.85 -3.80 11.45
CA THR A 216 -1.98 -4.00 12.63
C THR A 216 -1.09 -5.23 12.44
N LYS A 217 -1.66 -6.34 11.97
CA LYS A 217 -0.89 -7.56 11.68
C LYS A 217 0.14 -7.30 10.57
N VAL A 218 -0.26 -6.62 9.48
CA VAL A 218 0.63 -6.23 8.36
C VAL A 218 1.76 -5.32 8.83
N LEU A 219 1.45 -4.27 9.59
CA LEU A 219 2.43 -3.34 10.16
C LEU A 219 3.44 -4.10 11.03
N SER A 220 2.98 -5.05 11.83
CA SER A 220 3.84 -5.81 12.75
C SER A 220 4.93 -6.63 12.05
N CYS A 221 4.69 -7.09 10.82
CA CYS A 221 5.68 -7.80 10.01
C CYS A 221 6.91 -6.92 9.70
N MET A 222 6.74 -5.60 9.62
CA MET A 222 7.80 -4.64 9.30
C MET A 222 8.33 -3.92 10.54
N ALA A 223 7.42 -3.38 11.35
CA ALA A 223 7.75 -2.32 12.30
C ALA A 223 8.17 -2.83 13.69
N THR A 224 7.71 -4.02 14.11
CA THR A 224 7.96 -4.52 15.47
C THR A 224 9.46 -4.53 15.78
N ASN A 225 9.86 -3.99 16.94
CA ASN A 225 11.27 -3.88 17.31
C ASN A 225 11.47 -4.32 18.77
N GLN A 226 11.05 -5.54 19.08
CA GLN A 226 11.13 -6.13 20.42
C GLN A 226 12.07 -7.33 20.37
N LYS A 227 13.35 -7.07 20.68
CA LYS A 227 14.39 -8.11 20.68
C LYS A 227 13.94 -9.31 21.51
N TYR A 228 14.26 -10.50 21.01
CA TYR A 228 13.94 -11.78 21.66
C TYR A 228 12.44 -12.14 21.70
N ILE A 229 11.55 -11.26 21.25
CA ILE A 229 10.10 -11.52 21.17
C ILE A 229 9.68 -11.58 19.71
N MET A 230 9.81 -10.44 19.02
CA MET A 230 9.51 -10.31 17.61
C MET A 230 10.19 -9.05 17.08
N THR A 231 11.02 -9.21 16.06
CA THR A 231 11.59 -8.11 15.29
C THR A 231 11.14 -8.24 13.84
N GLY A 232 10.54 -7.18 13.29
CA GLY A 232 10.07 -7.12 11.91
C GLY A 232 11.20 -6.83 10.91
N THR A 233 10.83 -6.70 9.64
CA THR A 233 11.77 -6.55 8.52
C THR A 233 12.38 -5.16 8.38
N ALA A 234 11.71 -4.09 8.85
CA ALA A 234 12.23 -2.71 8.82
C ALA A 234 11.99 -1.97 10.16
N PRO A 235 12.58 -2.46 11.27
CA PRO A 235 12.25 -1.99 12.62
C PRO A 235 12.72 -0.55 12.93
N GLN A 236 13.51 0.07 12.04
CA GLN A 236 14.00 1.45 12.17
C GLN A 236 13.39 2.41 11.13
N ALA A 237 12.44 1.95 10.31
CA ALA A 237 11.71 2.81 9.39
C ALA A 237 10.65 3.66 10.10
N SER A 238 10.19 4.70 9.41
CA SER A 238 9.08 5.55 9.82
C SER A 238 7.83 5.18 9.02
N TYR A 239 6.66 5.18 9.65
CA TYR A 239 5.43 4.62 9.08
C TYR A 239 4.31 5.65 8.99
N TRP A 240 3.61 5.68 7.84
CA TRP A 240 2.29 6.27 7.71
C TRP A 240 1.25 5.16 7.69
N LEU A 241 0.18 5.28 8.49
CA LEU A 241 -0.90 4.30 8.54
C LEU A 241 -2.13 4.86 7.82
N LEU A 242 -2.46 4.30 6.67
CA LEU A 242 -3.47 4.85 5.77
C LEU A 242 -4.59 3.83 5.58
N ARG A 243 -5.83 4.20 5.88
CA ARG A 243 -6.98 3.34 5.64
C ARG A 243 -7.66 3.68 4.33
N SER A 244 -7.80 2.71 3.43
CA SER A 244 -8.53 2.84 2.17
C SER A 244 -9.71 1.86 2.01
N GLU A 245 -9.78 0.81 2.83
CA GLU A 245 -10.76 -0.27 2.67
C GLU A 245 -11.88 -0.21 3.72
N ASP A 246 -13.06 -0.66 3.30
CA ASP A 246 -14.18 -0.99 4.18
C ASP A 246 -14.53 -2.48 4.03
N GLU A 247 -13.99 -3.34 4.90
CA GLU A 247 -14.15 -4.82 4.85
C GLU A 247 -15.61 -5.33 4.87
N ARG A 248 -16.59 -4.42 5.01
CA ARG A 248 -18.02 -4.74 5.07
C ARG A 248 -18.64 -4.94 3.70
N SER A 249 -18.06 -4.35 2.66
CA SER A 249 -18.63 -4.30 1.31
C SER A 249 -17.57 -3.98 0.27
N GLU A 250 -17.62 -4.64 -0.89
CA GLU A 250 -16.60 -4.44 -1.91
C GLU A 250 -17.17 -3.61 -3.07
N HIS A 251 -16.71 -2.36 -3.16
CA HIS A 251 -17.24 -1.38 -4.12
C HIS A 251 -16.12 -0.65 -4.85
N LEU A 252 -16.42 -0.17 -6.07
CA LEU A 252 -15.44 0.57 -6.89
C LEU A 252 -14.89 1.82 -6.21
N VAL A 253 -15.61 2.40 -5.24
CA VAL A 253 -15.18 3.59 -4.50
C VAL A 253 -13.92 3.33 -3.66
N GLU A 254 -13.64 2.10 -3.25
CA GLU A 254 -12.44 1.78 -2.48
C GLU A 254 -11.18 2.03 -3.30
N GLN A 255 -11.25 1.85 -4.63
CA GLN A 255 -10.18 2.25 -5.54
C GLN A 255 -9.95 3.77 -5.55
N ASP A 256 -10.98 4.60 -5.28
CA ASP A 256 -10.83 6.06 -5.18
C ASP A 256 -10.09 6.44 -3.91
N TYR A 257 -10.43 5.77 -2.79
CA TYR A 257 -9.76 5.96 -1.51
C TYR A 257 -8.31 5.49 -1.58
N TRP A 258 -8.06 4.35 -2.21
CA TRP A 258 -6.71 3.85 -2.42
C TRP A 258 -5.88 4.79 -3.30
N ALA A 259 -6.45 5.30 -4.40
CA ALA A 259 -5.78 6.29 -5.24
C ALA A 259 -5.39 7.54 -4.44
N ALA A 260 -6.32 8.07 -3.64
CA ALA A 260 -6.05 9.19 -2.75
C ALA A 260 -4.99 8.87 -1.68
N ALA A 261 -4.96 7.64 -1.16
CA ALA A 261 -3.97 7.18 -0.18
C ALA A 261 -2.56 7.09 -0.77
N VAL A 262 -2.41 6.55 -1.99
CA VAL A 262 -1.13 6.50 -2.71
C VAL A 262 -0.63 7.89 -3.07
N GLU A 263 -1.51 8.78 -3.52
CA GLU A 263 -1.16 10.17 -3.81
C GLU A 263 -0.79 10.95 -2.55
N PHE A 264 -1.41 10.65 -1.41
CA PHE A 264 -1.00 11.18 -0.12
C PHE A 264 0.39 10.68 0.28
N ALA A 265 0.64 9.37 0.16
CA ALA A 265 1.96 8.77 0.42
C ALA A 265 3.06 9.42 -0.44
N ASP A 266 2.77 9.67 -1.72
CA ASP A 266 3.63 10.47 -2.60
C ASP A 266 3.92 11.85 -2.01
N SER A 267 2.84 12.58 -1.69
CA SER A 267 2.90 13.99 -1.28
C SER A 267 3.66 14.17 0.03
N VAL A 268 3.54 13.25 0.99
CA VAL A 268 4.28 13.27 2.27
C VAL A 268 5.71 12.73 2.17
N GLY A 269 6.12 12.27 0.98
CA GLY A 269 7.49 11.83 0.75
C GLY A 269 7.77 10.39 1.21
N ALA A 270 6.78 9.50 1.17
CA ALA A 270 7.05 8.07 1.39
C ALA A 270 8.07 7.55 0.37
N ASP A 271 8.91 6.61 0.78
CA ASP A 271 9.86 5.94 -0.10
C ASP A 271 9.22 4.65 -0.64
N LEU A 272 8.53 3.89 0.24
CA LEU A 272 7.83 2.67 -0.11
C LEU A 272 6.35 2.71 0.30
N ILE A 273 5.55 1.91 -0.38
CA ILE A 273 4.16 1.64 -0.07
C ILE A 273 4.00 0.12 0.07
N ASN A 274 3.39 -0.33 1.15
CA ASN A 274 2.85 -1.69 1.25
C ASN A 274 1.33 -1.63 1.06
N SER A 275 0.80 -2.43 0.15
CA SER A 275 -0.64 -2.60 -0.08
C SER A 275 -1.00 -4.08 0.01
N SER A 276 -1.68 -4.47 1.09
CA SER A 276 -2.03 -5.87 1.36
C SER A 276 -3.50 -6.18 1.05
N LEU A 277 -4.03 -5.59 -0.02
CA LEU A 277 -5.41 -5.64 -0.48
C LEU A 277 -5.46 -5.84 -2.00
N GLY A 278 -6.61 -6.24 -2.53
CA GLY A 278 -6.83 -6.19 -3.97
C GLY A 278 -8.19 -6.70 -4.42
N TYR A 279 -8.60 -6.30 -5.61
CA TYR A 279 -9.96 -6.45 -6.11
C TYR A 279 -10.04 -7.30 -7.37
N TYR A 280 -11.13 -8.06 -7.47
CA TYR A 280 -11.56 -8.76 -8.68
C TYR A 280 -13.07 -9.01 -8.68
N ALA A 281 -13.68 -9.14 -7.49
CA ALA A 281 -15.12 -9.26 -7.30
C ALA A 281 -15.62 -8.07 -6.49
N PHE A 282 -16.81 -7.58 -6.84
CA PHE A 282 -17.52 -6.48 -6.19
C PHE A 282 -18.95 -6.92 -5.88
N ASP A 283 -19.60 -6.19 -4.98
CA ASP A 283 -21.00 -6.42 -4.61
C ASP A 283 -21.94 -6.30 -5.81
N ASP A 284 -21.66 -5.35 -6.71
CA ASP A 284 -22.26 -5.32 -8.05
C ASP A 284 -21.46 -6.24 -8.98
N THR A 285 -21.99 -7.43 -9.22
CA THR A 285 -21.30 -8.46 -10.01
C THR A 285 -21.06 -8.05 -11.47
N LEU A 286 -21.80 -7.05 -11.99
CA LEU A 286 -21.55 -6.48 -13.32
C LEU A 286 -20.23 -5.71 -13.39
N LYS A 287 -19.66 -5.35 -12.23
CA LYS A 287 -18.36 -4.66 -12.12
C LYS A 287 -17.18 -5.62 -11.92
N ASN A 288 -17.44 -6.92 -11.79
CA ASN A 288 -16.38 -7.92 -11.59
C ASN A 288 -15.35 -7.89 -12.72
N TYR A 289 -14.09 -8.10 -12.35
CA TYR A 289 -13.02 -8.19 -13.31
C TYR A 289 -12.90 -9.59 -13.91
N THR A 290 -12.54 -9.61 -15.19
CA THR A 290 -12.15 -10.81 -15.92
C THR A 290 -10.64 -10.84 -16.05
N HIS A 291 -10.10 -11.93 -16.59
CA HIS A 291 -8.66 -12.01 -16.85
C HIS A 291 -8.17 -10.88 -17.76
N ASP A 292 -8.96 -10.50 -18.78
CA ASP A 292 -8.60 -9.47 -19.77
C ASP A 292 -8.44 -8.08 -19.15
N HIS A 293 -9.04 -7.84 -17.98
CA HIS A 293 -8.87 -6.61 -17.21
C HIS A 293 -7.57 -6.56 -16.39
N LEU A 294 -6.80 -7.65 -16.33
CA LEU A 294 -5.55 -7.72 -15.57
C LEU A 294 -4.35 -7.31 -16.44
N ASP A 295 -4.36 -6.08 -16.95
CA ASP A 295 -3.34 -5.54 -17.86
C ASP A 295 -2.51 -4.41 -17.22
N GLY A 296 -2.71 -4.12 -15.94
CA GLY A 296 -2.03 -3.03 -15.24
C GLY A 296 -2.60 -1.63 -15.52
N HIS A 297 -3.62 -1.51 -16.36
CA HIS A 297 -4.12 -0.23 -16.89
C HIS A 297 -5.66 -0.11 -16.96
N TYR A 298 -6.39 -1.21 -16.87
CA TYR A 298 -7.85 -1.21 -16.92
C TYR A 298 -8.47 -0.67 -15.62
N ALA A 299 -8.12 -1.24 -14.47
CA ALA A 299 -8.63 -0.79 -13.18
C ALA A 299 -8.00 0.55 -12.77
N LEU A 300 -8.77 1.41 -12.09
CA LEU A 300 -8.24 2.69 -11.58
C LEU A 300 -7.03 2.43 -10.70
N ILE A 301 -7.16 1.47 -9.79
CA ILE A 301 -6.09 1.14 -8.85
C ILE A 301 -4.83 0.66 -9.57
N SER A 302 -4.95 -0.12 -10.65
CA SER A 302 -3.80 -0.59 -11.44
C SER A 302 -3.11 0.54 -12.20
N ARG A 303 -3.88 1.48 -12.80
CA ARG A 303 -3.30 2.70 -13.42
C ARG A 303 -2.51 3.54 -12.43
N GLN A 304 -3.04 3.68 -11.23
CA GLN A 304 -2.42 4.43 -10.14
C GLN A 304 -1.14 3.74 -9.66
N ALA A 305 -1.20 2.44 -9.41
CA ALA A 305 -0.06 1.60 -9.03
C ALA A 305 1.07 1.66 -10.08
N SER A 306 0.74 1.60 -11.37
CA SER A 306 1.70 1.65 -12.47
C SER A 306 2.49 2.97 -12.54
N LYS A 307 1.96 4.07 -11.96
CA LYS A 307 2.63 5.38 -11.88
C LYS A 307 3.57 5.51 -10.67
N VAL A 308 3.48 4.63 -9.68
CA VAL A 308 4.18 4.78 -8.39
C VAL A 308 5.71 4.85 -8.57
N ALA A 309 6.27 3.98 -9.41
CA ALA A 309 7.70 3.97 -9.68
C ALA A 309 8.17 5.21 -10.45
N ASP A 310 7.32 5.77 -11.31
CA ASP A 310 7.59 7.04 -12.02
C ASP A 310 7.54 8.25 -11.09
N LYS A 311 6.90 8.12 -9.92
CA LYS A 311 7.00 9.09 -8.82
C LYS A 311 8.15 8.79 -7.85
N GLY A 312 8.98 7.81 -8.18
CA GLY A 312 10.19 7.45 -7.46
C GLY A 312 9.93 6.72 -6.15
N MET A 313 8.81 5.99 -6.04
CA MET A 313 8.48 5.15 -4.88
C MET A 313 8.42 3.68 -5.29
N ILE A 314 8.58 2.78 -4.32
CA ILE A 314 8.36 1.33 -4.54
C ILE A 314 7.00 0.95 -3.97
N LEU A 315 6.12 0.39 -4.79
CA LEU A 315 4.91 -0.28 -4.33
C LEU A 315 5.18 -1.79 -4.22
N VAL A 316 4.92 -2.34 -3.04
CA VAL A 316 4.90 -3.77 -2.78
C VAL A 316 3.45 -4.18 -2.51
N CYS A 317 2.94 -5.11 -3.30
CA CYS A 317 1.54 -5.52 -3.29
C CYS A 317 1.43 -7.02 -3.05
N SER A 318 0.44 -7.45 -2.27
CA SER A 318 0.11 -8.87 -2.16
C SER A 318 -0.46 -9.40 -3.48
N ALA A 319 -0.16 -10.65 -3.84
CA ALA A 319 -0.65 -11.25 -5.09
C ALA A 319 -2.16 -11.58 -5.05
N GLY A 320 -2.73 -11.77 -3.86
CA GLY A 320 -4.09 -12.25 -3.66
C GLY A 320 -4.15 -13.67 -3.09
N ASN A 321 -5.27 -13.99 -2.43
CA ASN A 321 -5.47 -15.24 -1.70
C ASN A 321 -6.54 -16.14 -2.37
N ALA A 322 -6.59 -16.13 -3.70
CA ALA A 322 -7.61 -16.81 -4.47
C ALA A 322 -7.11 -18.02 -5.26
N GLY A 323 -5.87 -18.47 -5.05
CA GLY A 323 -5.24 -19.60 -5.76
C GLY A 323 -6.04 -20.90 -5.73
N ASN A 324 -6.71 -21.18 -4.62
CA ASN A 324 -7.58 -22.34 -4.42
C ASN A 324 -9.08 -22.01 -4.56
N LYS A 325 -9.42 -20.80 -5.00
CA LYS A 325 -10.79 -20.35 -5.28
C LYS A 325 -11.06 -20.41 -6.78
N ALA A 326 -12.29 -20.10 -7.21
CA ALA A 326 -12.64 -20.08 -8.64
C ALA A 326 -11.79 -19.09 -9.45
N TRP A 327 -11.38 -17.97 -8.85
CA TRP A 327 -10.60 -16.93 -9.52
C TRP A 327 -9.16 -17.36 -9.87
N LYS A 328 -8.43 -18.00 -8.94
CA LYS A 328 -7.04 -18.51 -9.06
C LYS A 328 -5.94 -17.49 -9.37
N LYS A 329 -6.32 -16.32 -9.88
CA LYS A 329 -5.43 -15.33 -10.46
C LYS A 329 -5.06 -14.26 -9.47
N ILE A 330 -4.02 -13.50 -9.80
CA ILE A 330 -3.73 -12.24 -9.11
C ILE A 330 -4.92 -11.28 -9.15
N THR A 331 -4.97 -10.35 -8.21
CA THR A 331 -5.98 -9.29 -8.14
C THR A 331 -5.39 -7.94 -8.52
N THR A 332 -6.23 -6.94 -8.77
CA THR A 332 -5.76 -5.55 -8.97
C THR A 332 -5.46 -4.92 -7.61
N PRO A 333 -4.33 -4.20 -7.40
CA PRO A 333 -3.37 -3.71 -8.39
C PRO A 333 -2.12 -4.60 -8.58
N ALA A 334 -2.14 -5.86 -8.16
CA ALA A 334 -0.99 -6.77 -8.30
C ALA A 334 -0.62 -7.07 -9.77
N ASP A 335 -1.46 -6.68 -10.73
CA ASP A 335 -1.22 -6.68 -12.17
C ASP A 335 -0.48 -5.44 -12.68
N ALA A 336 -0.20 -4.44 -11.84
CA ALA A 336 0.41 -3.18 -12.27
C ALA A 336 1.89 -3.31 -12.71
N ASP A 337 2.32 -2.34 -13.50
CA ASP A 337 3.71 -2.20 -13.95
C ASP A 337 4.62 -1.70 -12.84
N ASN A 338 5.89 -2.11 -12.89
CA ASN A 338 6.95 -1.54 -12.04
C ASN A 338 6.61 -1.54 -10.54
N ILE A 339 5.87 -2.56 -10.08
CA ILE A 339 5.65 -2.87 -8.66
C ILE A 339 6.28 -4.22 -8.30
N LEU A 340 6.37 -4.54 -7.02
CA LEU A 340 6.68 -5.88 -6.54
C LEU A 340 5.40 -6.59 -6.09
N THR A 341 4.89 -7.48 -6.92
CA THR A 341 3.78 -8.37 -6.57
C THR A 341 4.31 -9.60 -5.84
N VAL A 342 3.86 -9.87 -4.63
CA VAL A 342 4.42 -10.89 -3.75
C VAL A 342 3.43 -12.04 -3.52
N GLY A 343 3.81 -13.23 -3.99
CA GLY A 343 3.12 -14.48 -3.70
C GLY A 343 3.57 -15.11 -2.37
N ALA A 344 2.84 -16.13 -1.93
CA ALA A 344 3.06 -16.77 -0.64
C ALA A 344 3.67 -18.17 -0.79
N VAL A 345 4.71 -18.42 -0.01
CA VAL A 345 5.25 -19.76 0.25
C VAL A 345 5.18 -20.09 1.74
N ASP A 346 5.31 -21.36 2.09
CA ASP A 346 5.57 -21.78 3.46
C ASP A 346 7.07 -21.64 3.83
N ASN A 347 7.43 -22.10 5.02
CA ASN A 347 8.81 -22.04 5.51
C ASN A 347 9.77 -22.99 4.75
N ASP A 348 9.25 -23.96 3.99
CA ASP A 348 9.99 -24.89 3.16
C ASP A 348 10.05 -24.45 1.68
N THR A 349 9.64 -23.20 1.40
CA THR A 349 9.60 -22.58 0.07
C THR A 349 8.58 -23.20 -0.89
N LEU A 350 7.62 -23.98 -0.40
CA LEU A 350 6.53 -24.51 -1.22
C LEU A 350 5.42 -23.45 -1.33
N VAL A 351 4.92 -23.24 -2.55
CA VAL A 351 3.79 -22.32 -2.79
C VAL A 351 2.57 -22.74 -1.98
N THR A 352 1.94 -21.78 -1.31
CA THR A 352 0.71 -22.06 -0.55
C THR A 352 -0.47 -22.20 -1.51
N ALA A 353 -1.42 -23.09 -1.17
CA ALA A 353 -2.58 -23.34 -2.03
C ALA A 353 -3.43 -22.08 -2.29
N PHE A 354 -3.46 -21.13 -1.36
CA PHE A 354 -4.20 -19.89 -1.51
C PHE A 354 -3.47 -18.83 -2.34
N SER A 355 -2.16 -18.95 -2.59
CA SER A 355 -1.41 -17.92 -3.33
C SER A 355 -1.93 -17.81 -4.74
N SER A 356 -2.43 -16.63 -5.09
CA SER A 356 -2.84 -16.29 -6.44
C SER A 356 -1.67 -16.33 -7.42
N THR A 357 -1.95 -16.65 -8.69
CA THR A 357 -0.95 -16.87 -9.74
C THR A 357 -1.22 -15.98 -10.97
N GLY A 358 -0.20 -15.70 -11.78
CA GLY A 358 -0.34 -14.96 -13.03
C GLY A 358 -0.58 -15.87 -14.24
N ASN A 359 -0.21 -15.47 -15.45
CA ASN A 359 0.31 -14.15 -15.84
C ASN A 359 -0.79 -13.07 -15.87
N THR A 360 -0.40 -11.83 -16.14
CA THR A 360 -1.33 -10.76 -16.57
C THR A 360 -1.87 -11.06 -17.97
N ALA A 361 -2.93 -10.34 -18.38
CA ALA A 361 -3.55 -10.47 -19.71
C ALA A 361 -2.55 -10.20 -20.86
N ASP A 362 -1.60 -9.29 -20.62
CA ASP A 362 -0.53 -8.91 -21.53
C ASP A 362 0.78 -9.71 -21.28
N TYR A 363 0.67 -10.87 -20.63
CA TYR A 363 1.73 -11.88 -20.46
C TYR A 363 2.92 -11.48 -19.57
N ARG A 364 2.84 -10.41 -18.77
CA ARG A 364 3.84 -10.10 -17.76
C ARG A 364 3.82 -11.18 -16.67
N ILE A 365 5.02 -11.59 -16.25
CA ILE A 365 5.21 -12.54 -15.16
C ILE A 365 4.70 -11.94 -13.85
N LYS A 366 3.74 -12.61 -13.23
CA LYS A 366 3.23 -12.33 -11.89
C LYS A 366 2.91 -13.65 -11.15
N PRO A 367 3.00 -13.72 -9.81
CA PRO A 367 3.65 -12.73 -8.94
C PRO A 367 5.09 -12.47 -9.37
N ASP A 368 5.68 -11.35 -8.94
CA ASP A 368 7.08 -11.06 -9.24
C ASP A 368 8.00 -11.98 -8.44
N ILE A 369 7.71 -12.18 -7.18
CA ILE A 369 8.56 -12.89 -6.23
C ILE A 369 7.72 -13.54 -5.14
N MET A 370 8.35 -14.42 -4.36
CA MET A 370 7.73 -15.12 -3.25
C MET A 370 8.35 -14.73 -1.90
N ALA A 371 7.54 -14.74 -0.85
CA ALA A 371 7.99 -14.69 0.54
C ALA A 371 7.09 -15.54 1.44
N VAL A 372 7.51 -15.74 2.69
CA VAL A 372 6.71 -16.52 3.64
C VAL A 372 5.32 -15.88 3.77
N GLY A 373 4.28 -16.68 3.58
CA GLY A 373 2.87 -16.28 3.71
C GLY A 373 2.03 -17.29 4.47
N SER A 374 2.58 -18.48 4.78
CA SER A 374 1.96 -19.44 5.69
C SER A 374 2.63 -19.40 7.05
N GLU A 375 1.85 -19.48 8.11
CA GLU A 375 2.30 -19.55 9.50
C GLU A 375 3.22 -18.36 9.87
N VAL A 376 2.90 -17.17 9.34
CA VAL A 376 3.69 -15.94 9.54
C VAL A 376 3.43 -15.42 10.94
N TRP A 377 4.48 -15.07 11.67
CA TRP A 377 4.35 -14.45 12.98
C TRP A 377 3.99 -12.98 12.85
N VAL A 378 2.90 -12.59 13.52
CA VAL A 378 2.32 -11.24 13.52
C VAL A 378 1.89 -10.84 14.93
N MET A 379 1.58 -9.56 15.12
CA MET A 379 0.95 -9.06 16.33
C MET A 379 -0.58 -9.18 16.22
N CYS A 380 -1.21 -9.91 17.14
CA CYS A 380 -2.65 -9.98 17.29
C CYS A 380 -3.20 -8.82 18.13
N THR A 381 -4.52 -8.59 18.07
CA THR A 381 -5.23 -7.50 18.76
C THR A 381 -5.21 -7.59 20.28
N ASP A 382 -5.02 -8.79 20.81
CA ASP A 382 -4.84 -9.07 22.23
C ASP A 382 -3.44 -8.67 22.74
N GLY A 383 -2.56 -8.20 21.85
CA GLY A 383 -1.19 -7.79 22.15
C GLY A 383 -0.18 -8.93 22.19
N ASN A 384 -0.57 -10.14 21.77
CA ASN A 384 0.28 -11.31 21.72
C ASN A 384 0.80 -11.58 20.30
N VAL A 385 1.92 -12.30 20.24
CA VAL A 385 2.46 -12.79 18.97
C VAL A 385 1.70 -14.06 18.58
N CYS A 386 1.14 -14.06 17.38
CA CYS A 386 0.31 -15.14 16.84
C CYS A 386 0.70 -15.46 15.40
N LYS A 387 0.11 -16.50 14.82
CA LYS A 387 0.34 -16.88 13.43
C LYS A 387 -0.82 -16.47 12.54
N ALA A 388 -0.51 -16.05 11.33
CA ALA A 388 -1.48 -15.72 10.30
C ALA A 388 -1.06 -16.23 8.92
N ASN A 389 -2.05 -16.41 8.05
CA ASN A 389 -1.86 -16.94 6.69
C ASN A 389 -2.37 -15.92 5.67
N GLY A 390 -1.59 -15.65 4.63
CA GLY A 390 -1.99 -14.78 3.52
C GLY A 390 -0.79 -14.14 2.80
N THR A 391 -0.97 -13.89 1.51
CA THR A 391 -0.05 -13.05 0.71
C THR A 391 0.05 -11.63 1.28
N SER A 392 -0.98 -11.19 2.02
CA SER A 392 -1.00 -9.97 2.83
C SER A 392 0.14 -9.85 3.82
N PHE A 393 0.74 -10.97 4.26
CA PHE A 393 1.89 -10.99 5.16
C PHE A 393 3.23 -11.20 4.43
N SER A 394 3.20 -11.82 3.24
CA SER A 394 4.36 -11.90 2.34
C SER A 394 4.77 -10.53 1.82
N SER A 395 3.80 -9.69 1.43
CA SER A 395 4.03 -8.31 0.96
C SER A 395 4.84 -7.45 1.95
N PRO A 396 4.44 -7.30 3.23
CA PRO A 396 5.17 -6.45 4.18
C PRO A 396 6.55 -7.02 4.55
N ILE A 397 6.74 -8.36 4.51
CA ILE A 397 8.07 -8.95 4.68
C ILE A 397 9.02 -8.41 3.60
N ILE A 398 8.61 -8.48 2.33
CA ILE A 398 9.39 -7.93 1.21
C ILE A 398 9.49 -6.42 1.29
N CYS A 399 8.44 -5.69 1.65
CA CYS A 399 8.46 -4.23 1.72
C CYS A 399 9.51 -3.73 2.73
N GLY A 400 9.56 -4.30 3.93
CA GLY A 400 10.60 -3.92 4.90
C GLY A 400 12.01 -4.35 4.46
N MET A 401 12.15 -5.48 3.77
CA MET A 401 13.42 -5.90 3.18
C MET A 401 13.88 -4.98 2.05
N ALA A 402 12.97 -4.54 1.18
CA ALA A 402 13.22 -3.56 0.13
C ALA A 402 13.67 -2.22 0.73
N ALA A 403 13.05 -1.79 1.85
CA ALA A 403 13.48 -0.60 2.58
C ALA A 403 14.93 -0.74 3.10
N CYS A 404 15.30 -1.89 3.66
CA CYS A 404 16.67 -2.15 4.10
C CYS A 404 17.67 -2.16 2.93
N LEU A 405 17.32 -2.79 1.81
CA LEU A 405 18.15 -2.80 0.61
C LEU A 405 18.35 -1.39 0.04
N TRP A 406 17.27 -0.59 -0.01
CA TRP A 406 17.34 0.77 -0.56
C TRP A 406 18.09 1.72 0.37
N GLN A 407 17.97 1.55 1.69
CA GLN A 407 18.83 2.21 2.68
C GLN A 407 20.32 1.94 2.39
N ALA A 408 20.66 0.71 2.00
CA ALA A 408 22.03 0.29 1.70
C ALA A 408 22.55 0.80 0.33
N ARG A 409 21.64 1.22 -0.55
CA ARG A 409 21.90 1.67 -1.93
C ARG A 409 21.05 2.90 -2.26
N PRO A 410 21.22 4.02 -1.54
CA PRO A 410 20.33 5.19 -1.66
C PRO A 410 20.41 5.89 -3.02
N GLN A 411 21.44 5.60 -3.82
CA GLN A 411 21.61 6.13 -5.17
C GLN A 411 20.72 5.46 -6.22
N LEU A 412 20.18 4.26 -5.93
CA LEU A 412 19.32 3.56 -6.87
C LEU A 412 17.96 4.23 -6.97
N THR A 413 17.39 4.21 -8.16
CA THR A 413 15.99 4.52 -8.41
C THR A 413 15.07 3.40 -7.92
N ALA A 414 13.80 3.72 -7.71
CA ALA A 414 12.78 2.72 -7.34
C ALA A 414 12.75 1.55 -8.35
N LYS A 415 12.80 1.86 -9.64
CA LYS A 415 12.81 0.85 -10.72
C LYS A 415 14.04 -0.05 -10.66
N GLU A 416 15.21 0.49 -10.37
CA GLU A 416 16.45 -0.29 -10.22
C GLU A 416 16.41 -1.21 -9.00
N VAL A 417 15.88 -0.74 -7.85
CA VAL A 417 15.71 -1.58 -6.65
C VAL A 417 14.75 -2.74 -6.93
N ILE A 418 13.62 -2.47 -7.60
CA ILE A 418 12.65 -3.50 -8.01
C ILE A 418 13.30 -4.53 -8.94
N ALA A 419 14.02 -4.07 -9.96
CA ALA A 419 14.73 -4.95 -10.88
C ALA A 419 15.79 -5.79 -10.18
N LEU A 420 16.52 -5.22 -9.22
CA LEU A 420 17.55 -5.90 -8.44
C LEU A 420 16.97 -6.99 -7.54
N ILE A 421 15.83 -6.73 -6.90
CA ILE A 421 15.12 -7.73 -6.09
C ILE A 421 14.67 -8.89 -6.98
N ARG A 422 14.04 -8.62 -8.14
CA ARG A 422 13.70 -9.66 -9.13
C ARG A 422 14.93 -10.46 -9.56
N ARG A 423 16.04 -9.79 -9.88
CA ARG A 423 17.33 -10.42 -10.29
C ARG A 423 17.95 -11.31 -9.22
N SER A 424 17.66 -11.02 -7.96
CA SER A 424 18.15 -11.83 -6.84
C SER A 424 17.41 -13.14 -6.66
N GLY A 425 16.22 -13.29 -7.23
CA GLY A 425 15.35 -14.47 -7.15
C GLY A 425 16.03 -15.78 -7.56
N ASN A 426 15.68 -16.86 -6.87
CA ASN A 426 16.21 -18.21 -7.14
C ASN A 426 15.67 -18.84 -8.44
N ARG A 427 14.69 -18.21 -9.10
CA ARG A 427 14.17 -18.60 -10.42
C ARG A 427 14.39 -17.53 -11.49
N PHE A 428 15.30 -16.57 -11.26
CA PHE A 428 15.48 -15.42 -12.16
C PHE A 428 15.67 -15.79 -13.64
N THR A 429 16.43 -16.84 -13.95
CA THR A 429 16.71 -17.25 -15.34
C THR A 429 15.58 -18.03 -16.00
N ARG A 430 14.61 -18.52 -15.23
CA ARG A 430 13.46 -19.32 -15.69
C ARG A 430 12.23 -19.01 -14.82
N PRO A 431 11.71 -17.76 -14.89
CA PRO A 431 10.55 -17.39 -14.11
C PRO A 431 9.30 -18.11 -14.64
N ASP A 432 8.30 -18.25 -13.77
CA ASP A 432 7.02 -18.85 -14.12
C ASP A 432 5.84 -18.10 -13.47
N HIS A 433 4.62 -18.45 -13.85
CA HIS A 433 3.41 -17.76 -13.39
C HIS A 433 2.98 -18.12 -11.95
N ILE A 434 3.65 -19.09 -11.32
CA ILE A 434 3.36 -19.55 -9.95
C ILE A 434 4.31 -18.86 -8.98
N TYR A 435 5.62 -18.94 -9.24
CA TYR A 435 6.69 -18.45 -8.39
C TYR A 435 7.28 -17.10 -8.83
N GLY A 436 6.95 -16.63 -10.03
CA GLY A 436 7.62 -15.46 -10.59
C GLY A 436 9.11 -15.71 -10.76
N TYR A 437 9.92 -14.75 -10.32
CA TYR A 437 11.37 -14.86 -10.21
C TYR A 437 11.82 -15.65 -8.96
N GLY A 438 10.88 -16.17 -8.15
CA GLY A 438 11.12 -17.04 -7.01
C GLY A 438 11.32 -16.31 -5.69
N VAL A 439 11.96 -16.98 -4.71
CA VAL A 439 12.30 -16.36 -3.43
C VAL A 439 13.55 -15.48 -3.64
N PRO A 440 13.50 -14.16 -3.39
CA PRO A 440 14.64 -13.27 -3.55
C PRO A 440 15.62 -13.41 -2.39
N ASP A 441 16.90 -13.36 -2.72
CA ASP A 441 17.99 -13.26 -1.74
C ASP A 441 18.41 -11.79 -1.61
N MET A 442 18.05 -11.16 -0.50
CA MET A 442 18.29 -9.74 -0.25
C MET A 442 19.78 -9.40 -0.10
N TRP A 443 20.61 -10.36 0.33
CA TRP A 443 22.06 -10.18 0.40
C TRP A 443 22.71 -10.28 -0.98
N LYS A 444 22.24 -11.21 -1.81
CA LYS A 444 22.60 -11.27 -3.24
C LYS A 444 22.21 -9.97 -3.93
N ALA A 445 20.99 -9.45 -3.70
CA ALA A 445 20.57 -8.15 -4.24
C ALA A 445 21.57 -7.03 -3.87
N TYR A 446 21.95 -6.93 -2.58
CA TYR A 446 22.92 -5.94 -2.11
C TYR A 446 24.32 -6.04 -2.74
N THR A 447 24.82 -7.26 -2.94
CA THR A 447 26.16 -7.54 -3.50
C THR A 447 26.23 -7.44 -5.01
N LEU A 448 25.13 -7.69 -5.72
CA LEU A 448 25.03 -7.54 -7.19
C LEU A 448 25.26 -6.10 -7.69
N CYS A 449 25.18 -5.11 -6.79
CA CYS A 449 25.46 -3.70 -7.06
C CYS A 449 26.90 -3.27 -6.71
N MET A 450 27.75 -4.19 -6.23
CA MET A 450 29.17 -3.86 -6.09
C MET A 450 29.79 -3.78 -7.50
N PRO A 451 30.55 -2.72 -7.84
CA PRO A 451 31.38 -2.77 -9.02
C PRO A 451 32.29 -3.99 -8.87
N VAL A 452 32.27 -4.85 -9.88
CA VAL A 452 33.28 -5.91 -10.00
C VAL A 452 34.60 -5.15 -10.00
N LEU A 453 35.43 -5.32 -8.96
CA LEU A 453 36.81 -4.85 -9.01
C LEU A 453 37.37 -5.38 -10.33
N PRO A 454 37.92 -4.52 -11.22
CA PRO A 454 38.50 -5.02 -12.44
C PRO A 454 39.54 -6.05 -12.05
N PHE A 455 39.36 -7.30 -12.50
CA PHE A 455 40.43 -8.27 -12.48
C PHE A 455 41.65 -7.55 -13.06
N ALA A 456 42.73 -7.48 -12.28
CA ALA A 456 44.00 -7.01 -12.77
C ALA A 456 44.34 -7.84 -14.01
N LYS A 457 44.13 -7.28 -15.20
CA LYS A 457 44.91 -7.64 -16.36
C LYS A 457 46.32 -7.23 -16.00
N ASP A 458 47.11 -8.20 -15.54
CA ASP A 458 48.56 -8.29 -15.76
C ASP A 458 49.14 -9.38 -14.84
N SER A 459 49.16 -10.61 -15.35
CA SER A 459 50.28 -11.53 -15.16
C SER A 459 49.98 -12.85 -15.88
N PHE A 460 50.00 -12.82 -17.21
CA PHE A 460 50.42 -14.01 -17.96
C PHE A 460 51.82 -13.73 -18.46
N PRO A 461 52.85 -14.50 -18.06
CA PRO A 461 54.20 -14.31 -18.56
C PRO A 461 54.20 -14.58 -20.07
N ALA A 462 54.75 -13.62 -20.82
CA ALA A 462 54.94 -13.76 -22.26
C ALA A 462 55.78 -15.00 -22.55
N ILE A 463 55.21 -15.96 -23.26
CA ILE A 463 55.96 -17.06 -23.85
C ILE A 463 56.78 -16.46 -24.99
N SER A 464 58.08 -16.34 -24.78
CA SER A 464 59.04 -15.95 -25.79
C SER A 464 59.03 -16.97 -26.93
N GLN A 465 58.57 -16.58 -28.11
CA GLN A 465 58.93 -17.28 -29.33
C GLN A 465 60.41 -17.01 -29.61
N THR A 466 61.26 -17.94 -29.19
CA THR A 466 62.57 -18.12 -29.80
C THR A 466 62.38 -19.09 -30.95
N GLY A 467 62.50 -18.59 -32.18
CA GLY A 467 62.67 -19.43 -33.34
C GLY A 467 64.08 -20.01 -33.39
N ARG A 468 64.23 -21.23 -33.89
CA ARG A 468 64.82 -21.52 -35.20
C ARG A 468 65.13 -23.02 -35.33
N ASP A 469 65.04 -23.43 -36.59
CA ASP A 469 65.59 -24.62 -37.25
C ASP A 469 64.88 -25.98 -37.08
#